data_AF-A0AAC8QEU4-F1
#
_entry.id   AF-A0AAC8QEU4-F1
#
_cell.length_a   1.000
_cell.length_b   1.000
_cell.length_c   1.000
_cell.angle_alpha   90.00
_cell.angle_beta   90.00
_cell.angle_gamma   90.00
#
_symmetry.space_group_name_H-M   'P 1'
#
loop_
_entity.id
_entity.type
_entity.pdbx_description
1 polymer ?
#
loop_
_entity_poly.entity_id
_entity_poly.type
_entity_poly.pdbx_seq_one_letter_code
_entity_poly.pdbx_strand_id
1 'polypeptide(L)'
;MSSSSNLESTLGPSGAQPPEPNRLRPNTVRDPAGLFDLPPDESRTLKDIVANLQRVPEPLINEPMPDPFVLRLGANSPGGARTAGLWLLATTNDQPFAFRLYRFVGGTWVPHLVEGKHRAIFPEGKIPAWWNAGELDPLSPDLPRDLVVARWAPEIDVRNGLLTLHYTARDRAGILRSAYATATAIDGEWTDHGFLDINVRVKDLAPGYPGGPAGDNPVVGMIDGHVAATVDAEGRERTFLLTKVDGNGLQWTDPVTHQRHKAPTPILSHEFRQHADGRIELLGQAKVLHTNGPHHDGLIEGQFVLNENGQSHLIYSAGFFGNSEYRTYIARLDLLENTVMDERLLIDSQSPALGGQWNGPGHPSFVKLGEGLYAMYLHVWRNGTEYSKDGDQRKAIQCHVAFRDLEGRPCEPFLVEERFSR
;
A
#
# COMPACT_ATOMS: atom_id res chain seq x y z
N MET A 1 59.88 78.59 28.88
CA MET A 1 58.66 78.62 29.72
C MET A 1 57.95 77.28 29.56
N SER A 2 57.67 76.62 30.70
CA SER A 2 56.71 75.51 30.96
C SER A 2 56.56 74.37 29.93
N SER A 3 56.87 73.10 30.23
CA SER A 3 56.11 72.12 31.07
C SER A 3 54.63 72.03 30.66
N SER A 4 54.03 70.88 30.33
CA SER A 4 53.70 69.68 31.16
C SER A 4 53.05 68.64 30.20
N SER A 5 53.41 67.35 30.10
CA SER A 5 53.16 66.16 30.97
C SER A 5 51.71 65.76 31.24
N ASN A 6 51.28 64.59 30.74
CA ASN A 6 50.54 63.48 31.40
C ASN A 6 50.04 62.47 30.32
N LEU A 7 50.57 61.23 30.24
CA LEU A 7 50.19 59.97 30.95
C LEU A 7 48.89 59.34 30.42
N GLU A 8 48.99 58.28 29.59
CA GLU A 8 48.60 56.86 29.86
C GLU A 8 47.10 56.55 29.59
N SER A 9 46.62 55.39 29.12
CA SER A 9 47.19 54.10 28.70
C SER A 9 46.13 53.28 27.91
N THR A 10 46.63 52.42 27.00
CA THR A 10 46.15 51.10 26.54
C THR A 10 44.66 50.74 26.39
N LEU A 11 44.25 50.50 25.13
CA LEU A 11 43.35 49.40 24.74
C LEU A 11 43.93 48.71 23.49
N GLY A 12 44.19 47.40 23.60
CA GLY A 12 44.81 46.57 22.56
C GLY A 12 43.82 46.10 21.47
N PRO A 13 44.31 45.66 20.31
CA PRO A 13 43.48 45.19 19.20
C PRO A 13 43.06 43.72 19.40
N SER A 14 41.77 43.46 19.19
CA SER A 14 41.17 42.12 19.16
C SER A 14 41.64 41.33 17.94
N GLY A 15 42.48 40.32 18.17
CA GLY A 15 42.80 39.30 17.17
C GLY A 15 41.65 38.32 17.03
N ALA A 16 40.84 38.46 15.99
CA ALA A 16 39.86 37.45 15.59
C ALA A 16 40.59 36.25 14.97
N GLN A 17 40.44 35.08 15.58
CA GLN A 17 40.87 33.81 15.00
C GLN A 17 39.95 33.41 13.83
N PRO A 18 40.49 32.82 12.74
CA PRO A 18 39.66 32.25 11.68
C PRO A 18 38.93 31.00 12.19
N PRO A 19 37.69 30.74 11.71
CA PRO A 19 36.92 29.59 12.14
C PRO A 19 37.57 28.29 11.65
N GLU A 20 37.78 27.34 12.57
CA GLU A 20 38.23 26.00 12.22
C GLU A 20 37.22 25.30 11.30
N PRO A 21 37.69 24.52 10.30
CA PRO A 21 36.82 23.68 9.51
C PRO A 21 36.23 22.59 10.39
N ASN A 22 34.90 22.57 10.44
CA ASN A 22 34.07 21.65 11.20
C ASN A 22 34.37 20.19 10.76
N ARG A 23 35.29 19.52 11.46
CA ARG A 23 35.54 18.08 11.29
C ARG A 23 34.35 17.32 11.85
N LEU A 24 33.37 17.05 10.99
CA LEU A 24 32.34 16.04 11.23
C LEU A 24 33.07 14.71 11.51
N ARG A 25 33.01 14.28 12.77
CA ARG A 25 33.47 12.94 13.14
C ARG A 25 32.62 11.92 12.37
N PRO A 26 33.22 10.92 11.73
CA PRO A 26 32.45 9.83 11.17
C PRO A 26 31.80 9.10 12.34
N ASN A 27 30.48 9.25 12.48
CA ASN A 27 29.67 8.32 13.26
C ASN A 27 29.68 6.99 12.50
N THR A 28 30.70 6.17 12.75
CA THR A 28 30.60 4.73 12.54
C THR A 28 29.52 4.22 13.49
N VAL A 29 28.30 4.13 12.96
CA VAL A 29 27.21 3.38 13.59
C VAL A 29 27.72 1.95 13.72
N ARG A 30 28.03 1.54 14.95
CA ARG A 30 28.23 0.14 15.29
C ARG A 30 26.96 -0.59 14.89
N ASP A 31 27.15 -1.74 14.25
CA ASP A 31 26.09 -2.66 13.80
C ASP A 31 24.94 -2.73 14.83
N PRO A 32 23.71 -2.30 14.50
CA PRO A 32 22.69 -2.02 15.50
C PRO A 32 21.84 -3.25 15.82
N ALA A 33 22.35 -4.45 15.55
CA ALA A 33 21.66 -5.72 15.77
C ALA A 33 21.13 -5.93 17.21
N GLY A 34 21.63 -5.20 18.21
CA GLY A 34 21.14 -5.24 19.60
C GLY A 34 20.19 -4.10 20.03
N LEU A 35 19.78 -3.21 19.12
CA LEU A 35 18.92 -2.04 19.42
C LEU A 35 17.56 -2.09 18.70
N PHE A 36 17.27 -3.18 18.00
CA PHE A 36 16.09 -3.34 17.14
C PHE A 36 15.06 -4.34 17.64
N ASP A 37 15.12 -4.68 18.92
CA ASP A 37 14.04 -5.43 19.53
C ASP A 37 12.81 -4.52 19.61
N LEU A 38 11.95 -4.58 18.59
CA LEU A 38 10.53 -4.55 18.90
C LEU A 38 10.35 -5.63 19.96
N PRO A 39 9.79 -5.32 21.15
CA PRO A 39 9.68 -6.32 22.20
C PRO A 39 9.06 -7.58 21.59
N PRO A 40 9.74 -8.73 21.73
CA PRO A 40 9.33 -9.96 21.05
C PRO A 40 7.90 -10.24 21.48
N ASP A 41 7.00 -10.36 20.50
CA ASP A 41 5.63 -10.82 20.72
C ASP A 41 4.90 -10.21 21.93
N GLU A 42 5.11 -8.94 22.26
CA GLU A 42 4.19 -8.25 23.16
C GLU A 42 2.87 -8.07 22.41
N SER A 43 2.06 -9.11 22.43
CA SER A 43 0.72 -9.11 21.90
C SER A 43 -0.03 -8.01 22.62
N ARG A 44 -0.32 -6.92 21.91
CA ARG A 44 -1.19 -5.88 22.49
C ARG A 44 -2.57 -6.48 22.61
N THR A 45 -3.18 -6.30 23.76
CA THR A 45 -4.58 -6.65 23.96
C THR A 45 -5.46 -5.50 23.51
N LEU A 46 -6.74 -5.78 23.23
CA LEU A 46 -7.73 -4.73 22.97
C LEU A 46 -7.81 -3.74 24.14
N LYS A 47 -7.64 -4.21 25.38
CA LYS A 47 -7.64 -3.35 26.57
C LYS A 47 -6.48 -2.36 26.58
N ASP A 48 -5.29 -2.77 26.13
CA ASP A 48 -4.12 -1.89 26.04
C ASP A 48 -4.33 -0.77 25.02
N ILE A 49 -4.95 -1.09 23.88
CA ILE A 49 -5.31 -0.11 22.85
C ILE A 49 -6.36 0.87 23.38
N VAL A 50 -7.44 0.36 23.98
CA VAL A 50 -8.52 1.20 24.52
C VAL A 50 -8.03 2.13 25.63
N ALA A 51 -7.11 1.66 26.48
CA ALA A 51 -6.52 2.47 27.55
C ALA A 51 -5.67 3.65 27.03
N ASN A 52 -5.18 3.58 25.79
CA ASN A 52 -4.29 4.57 25.18
C ASN A 52 -4.82 5.07 23.82
N LEU A 53 -6.14 5.07 23.65
CA LEU A 53 -6.78 5.34 22.36
C LEU A 53 -6.43 6.75 21.87
N GLN A 54 -5.80 6.83 20.71
CA GLN A 54 -5.62 8.10 20.01
C GLN A 54 -6.96 8.50 19.39
N ARG A 55 -7.39 9.75 19.65
CA ARG A 55 -8.68 10.25 19.15
C ARG A 55 -8.65 10.58 17.68
N VAL A 56 -7.49 11.03 17.19
CA VAL A 56 -7.27 11.32 15.78
C VAL A 56 -5.95 10.69 15.37
N PRO A 57 -5.94 9.81 14.36
CA PRO A 57 -4.71 9.24 13.84
C PRO A 57 -3.80 10.32 13.27
N GLU A 58 -2.52 10.25 13.60
CA GLU A 58 -1.48 11.05 12.97
C GLU A 58 -0.93 10.32 11.74
N PRO A 59 -0.40 11.04 10.72
CA PRO A 59 0.29 10.43 9.60
C PRO A 59 1.47 9.57 10.07
N LEU A 60 1.65 8.40 9.47
CA LEU A 60 2.78 7.51 9.76
C LEU A 60 4.13 8.19 9.46
N ILE A 61 4.16 8.95 8.36
CA ILE A 61 5.25 9.84 7.96
C ILE A 61 4.67 11.08 7.27
N ASN A 62 5.48 12.14 7.14
CA ASN A 62 5.04 13.41 6.56
C ASN A 62 5.10 13.48 5.01
N GLU A 63 5.46 12.39 4.33
CA GLU A 63 5.51 12.31 2.86
C GLU A 63 4.18 11.77 2.29
N PRO A 64 3.85 12.01 1.01
CA PRO A 64 2.75 11.30 0.35
C PRO A 64 2.97 9.78 0.40
N MET A 65 1.95 9.04 0.81
CA MET A 65 1.98 7.59 0.97
C MET A 65 0.67 6.95 0.48
N PRO A 66 0.40 7.01 -0.83
CA PRO A 66 -0.71 6.29 -1.44
C PRO A 66 -0.54 4.78 -1.32
N ASP A 67 -1.65 4.07 -1.11
CA ASP A 67 -1.71 2.60 -1.10
C ASP A 67 -0.67 1.94 -0.17
N PRO A 68 -0.70 2.26 1.15
CA PRO A 68 0.31 1.79 2.09
C PRO A 68 0.15 0.30 2.37
N PHE A 69 1.24 -0.45 2.19
CA PHE A 69 1.35 -1.83 2.60
C PHE A 69 2.33 -1.98 3.75
N VAL A 70 1.85 -2.62 4.82
CA VAL A 70 2.67 -2.96 5.98
C VAL A 70 2.75 -4.47 6.16
N LEU A 71 3.96 -4.97 6.35
CA LEU A 71 4.20 -6.38 6.71
C LEU A 71 5.07 -6.51 7.96
N ARG A 72 4.90 -7.65 8.65
CA ARG A 72 5.77 -8.09 9.73
C ARG A 72 6.65 -9.24 9.24
N LEU A 73 7.96 -9.07 9.36
CA LEU A 73 8.95 -10.14 9.15
C LEU A 73 9.46 -10.64 10.50
N GLY A 74 9.55 -11.96 10.66
CA GLY A 74 10.14 -12.61 11.83
C GLY A 74 11.60 -12.99 11.60
N ALA A 75 12.28 -13.47 12.63
CA ALA A 75 13.66 -13.95 12.52
C ALA A 75 13.82 -15.16 11.58
N ASN A 76 12.72 -15.88 11.31
CA ASN A 76 12.67 -17.01 10.37
C ASN A 76 12.21 -16.61 8.96
N SER A 77 11.84 -15.34 8.74
CA SER A 77 11.51 -14.84 7.41
C SER A 77 12.78 -14.68 6.57
N PRO A 78 12.67 -14.56 5.23
CA PRO A 78 13.82 -14.30 4.37
C PRO A 78 14.59 -13.05 4.81
N GLY A 79 15.92 -13.19 4.90
CA GLY A 79 16.84 -12.18 5.44
C GLY A 79 17.14 -12.34 6.94
N GLY A 80 16.39 -13.20 7.63
CA GLY A 80 16.62 -13.63 9.01
C GLY A 80 16.39 -12.52 10.04
N ALA A 81 17.01 -12.67 11.21
CA ALA A 81 16.91 -11.70 12.31
C ALA A 81 17.26 -10.25 11.90
N ARG A 82 18.15 -10.07 10.91
CA ARG A 82 18.55 -8.77 10.39
C ARG A 82 17.37 -7.98 9.80
N THR A 83 16.47 -8.66 9.10
CA THR A 83 15.30 -8.07 8.45
C THR A 83 14.02 -8.20 9.29
N ALA A 84 14.08 -8.79 10.48
CA ALA A 84 12.92 -8.91 11.36
C ALA A 84 12.39 -7.52 11.77
N GLY A 85 11.07 -7.38 11.84
CA GLY A 85 10.37 -6.17 12.26
C GLY A 85 9.21 -5.78 11.34
N LEU A 86 8.70 -4.57 11.54
CA LEU A 86 7.65 -4.00 10.69
C LEU A 86 8.25 -3.15 9.58
N TRP A 87 7.73 -3.37 8.38
CA TRP A 87 8.15 -2.72 7.15
C TRP A 87 6.96 -2.08 6.46
N LEU A 88 7.17 -0.89 5.95
CA LEU A 88 6.18 -0.09 5.22
C LEU A 88 6.74 0.28 3.85
N LEU A 89 5.91 0.11 2.84
CA LEU A 89 6.12 0.55 1.49
C LEU A 89 4.77 1.00 0.90
N ALA A 90 4.83 1.70 -0.22
CA ALA A 90 3.67 2.36 -0.80
C ALA A 90 3.90 2.68 -2.27
N THR A 91 2.83 3.08 -2.95
CA THR A 91 2.86 3.63 -4.30
C THR A 91 3.88 4.78 -4.40
N THR A 92 4.69 4.76 -5.45
CA THR A 92 5.73 5.80 -5.69
C THR A 92 5.50 6.61 -6.97
N ASN A 93 4.49 6.27 -7.78
CA ASN A 93 4.14 7.04 -8.98
C ASN A 93 5.34 7.26 -9.92
N ASP A 94 5.67 8.51 -10.26
CA ASP A 94 6.65 8.92 -11.26
C ASP A 94 8.07 9.17 -10.71
N GLN A 95 8.33 8.80 -9.46
CA GLN A 95 9.66 8.95 -8.84
C GLN A 95 10.75 8.19 -9.61
N PRO A 96 12.04 8.53 -9.50
CA PRO A 96 13.12 7.82 -10.20
C PRO A 96 13.40 6.40 -9.66
N PHE A 97 12.80 6.04 -8.53
CA PHE A 97 12.85 4.73 -7.88
C PHE A 97 11.43 4.17 -7.71
N ALA A 98 11.29 2.94 -7.21
CA ALA A 98 10.00 2.41 -6.79
C ALA A 98 10.04 1.68 -5.45
N PHE A 99 8.96 1.89 -4.68
CA PHE A 99 8.66 1.23 -3.41
C PHE A 99 9.77 1.44 -2.37
N ARG A 100 9.86 2.67 -1.84
CA ARG A 100 10.76 3.02 -0.75
C ARG A 100 10.44 2.20 0.50
N LEU A 101 11.49 1.77 1.19
CA LEU A 101 11.38 0.98 2.40
C LEU A 101 11.46 1.88 3.63
N TYR A 102 10.47 1.76 4.51
CA TYR A 102 10.47 2.34 5.85
C TYR A 102 10.43 1.21 6.86
N ARG A 103 11.08 1.43 8.01
CA ARG A 103 11.12 0.47 9.12
C ARG A 103 10.53 1.12 10.37
N PHE A 104 9.77 0.37 11.14
CA PHE A 104 9.29 0.83 12.44
C PHE A 104 10.38 0.64 13.50
N VAL A 105 10.88 1.74 14.07
CA VAL A 105 11.96 1.75 15.06
C VAL A 105 11.56 2.69 16.20
N GLY A 106 11.58 2.19 17.44
CA GLY A 106 11.33 3.02 18.62
C GLY A 106 9.98 3.73 18.64
N GLY A 107 8.94 3.13 18.05
CA GLY A 107 7.59 3.71 18.01
C GLY A 107 7.32 4.64 16.83
N THR A 108 8.26 4.81 15.89
CA THR A 108 8.09 5.68 14.72
C THR A 108 8.58 5.00 13.43
N TRP A 109 8.04 5.43 12.30
CA TRP A 109 8.47 4.98 10.98
C TRP A 109 9.65 5.83 10.51
N VAL A 110 10.75 5.17 10.16
CA VAL A 110 11.97 5.83 9.66
C VAL A 110 12.36 5.27 8.29
N PRO A 111 12.93 6.10 7.40
CA PRO A 111 13.55 5.62 6.17
C PRO A 111 14.58 4.51 6.44
N HIS A 112 14.52 3.39 5.70
CA HIS A 112 15.55 2.36 5.78
C HIS A 112 16.77 2.79 4.99
N LEU A 113 17.84 3.18 5.69
CA LEU A 113 19.08 3.64 5.09
C LEU A 113 20.13 2.52 5.05
N VAL A 114 20.78 2.34 3.90
CA VAL A 114 21.98 1.52 3.76
C VAL A 114 23.03 2.36 3.05
N GLU A 115 24.22 2.47 3.65
CA GLU A 115 25.30 3.33 3.15
C GLU A 115 24.84 4.80 2.95
N GLY A 116 23.95 5.28 3.83
CA GLY A 116 23.40 6.64 3.78
C GLY A 116 22.35 6.88 2.69
N LYS A 117 21.96 5.84 1.92
CA LYS A 117 20.93 5.94 0.88
C LYS A 117 19.63 5.29 1.34
N HIS A 118 18.51 5.97 1.09
CA HIS A 118 17.18 5.40 1.32
C HIS A 118 16.94 4.24 0.35
N ARG A 119 16.79 3.04 0.90
CA ARG A 119 16.53 1.85 0.10
C ARG A 119 15.12 1.86 -0.49
N ALA A 120 15.05 1.39 -1.73
CA ALA A 120 13.83 1.10 -2.45
C ALA A 120 13.98 -0.29 -3.09
N ILE A 121 12.88 -1.00 -3.33
CA ILE A 121 12.92 -2.31 -3.98
C ILE A 121 13.51 -2.19 -5.38
N PHE A 122 13.08 -1.20 -6.15
CA PHE A 122 13.68 -0.85 -7.43
C PHE A 122 14.38 0.52 -7.30
N PRO A 123 15.69 0.56 -7.04
CA PRO A 123 16.40 1.82 -6.91
C PRO A 123 16.53 2.52 -8.27
N GLU A 124 16.88 3.81 -8.24
CA GLU A 124 17.15 4.59 -9.44
C GLU A 124 18.18 3.90 -10.35
N GLY A 125 17.87 3.86 -11.64
CA GLY A 125 18.68 3.16 -12.65
C GLY A 125 18.54 1.64 -12.68
N LYS A 126 17.77 1.04 -11.77
CA LYS A 126 17.42 -0.41 -11.77
C LYS A 126 15.91 -0.67 -11.86
N ILE A 127 15.16 0.27 -12.43
CA ILE A 127 13.75 0.02 -12.74
C ILE A 127 13.62 -1.03 -13.86
N PRO A 128 12.62 -1.91 -13.81
CA PRO A 128 12.38 -2.90 -14.87
C PRO A 128 12.29 -2.29 -16.27
N ALA A 129 12.95 -2.92 -17.24
CA ALA A 129 13.08 -2.37 -18.59
C ALA A 129 11.75 -2.30 -19.36
N TRP A 130 10.75 -3.12 -18.98
CA TRP A 130 9.44 -3.17 -19.62
C TRP A 130 8.49 -2.05 -19.16
N TRP A 131 8.82 -1.35 -18.08
CA TRP A 131 8.03 -0.23 -17.58
C TRP A 131 7.99 0.92 -18.59
N ASN A 132 6.87 1.64 -18.58
CA ASN A 132 6.75 2.94 -19.22
C ASN A 132 7.72 3.93 -18.57
N ALA A 133 8.52 4.60 -19.39
CA ALA A 133 9.52 5.59 -18.99
C ALA A 133 9.01 7.04 -19.10
N GLY A 134 7.69 7.22 -19.21
CA GLY A 134 7.03 8.48 -19.47
C GLY A 134 6.56 8.64 -20.92
N GLU A 135 6.53 7.55 -21.70
CA GLU A 135 5.89 7.58 -23.02
C GLU A 135 4.39 7.86 -22.86
N LEU A 136 3.92 8.96 -23.44
CA LEU A 136 2.51 9.34 -23.39
C LEU A 136 1.64 8.29 -24.08
N ASP A 137 0.49 7.99 -23.47
CA ASP A 137 -0.54 7.18 -24.08
C ASP A 137 -1.22 7.99 -25.21
N PRO A 138 -1.15 7.56 -26.49
CA PRO A 138 -1.82 8.26 -27.58
C PRO A 138 -3.34 8.35 -27.42
N LEU A 139 -3.94 7.42 -26.67
CA LEU A 139 -5.37 7.40 -26.38
C LEU A 139 -5.73 8.26 -25.17
N SER A 140 -4.75 8.71 -24.39
CA SER A 140 -4.94 9.54 -23.21
C SER A 140 -3.76 10.50 -23.02
N PRO A 141 -3.55 11.43 -23.97
CA PRO A 141 -2.37 12.31 -23.99
C PRO A 141 -2.33 13.30 -22.82
N ASP A 142 -3.48 13.53 -22.19
CA ASP A 142 -3.65 14.46 -21.06
C ASP A 142 -3.52 13.77 -19.70
N LEU A 143 -3.12 12.49 -19.64
CA LEU A 143 -2.90 11.81 -18.37
C LEU A 143 -1.81 12.54 -17.55
N PRO A 144 -2.09 12.85 -16.27
CA PRO A 144 -1.07 13.26 -15.32
C PRO A 144 0.14 12.30 -15.32
N ARG A 145 1.34 12.85 -15.14
CA ARG A 145 2.61 12.09 -15.29
C ARG A 145 2.70 10.89 -14.34
N ASP A 146 2.22 11.04 -13.12
CA ASP A 146 2.07 9.97 -12.13
C ASP A 146 1.20 8.82 -12.64
N LEU A 147 0.14 9.11 -13.40
CA LEU A 147 -0.71 8.09 -14.03
C LEU A 147 -0.11 7.48 -15.31
N VAL A 148 0.74 8.22 -16.01
CA VAL A 148 1.51 7.73 -17.17
C VAL A 148 2.55 6.71 -16.73
N VAL A 149 3.37 7.05 -15.72
CA VAL A 149 4.43 6.15 -15.25
C VAL A 149 3.87 4.99 -14.43
N ALA A 150 2.90 5.28 -13.55
CA ALA A 150 2.13 4.35 -12.72
C ALA A 150 2.96 3.22 -12.07
N ARG A 151 3.35 3.37 -10.81
CA ARG A 151 4.06 2.35 -10.01
C ARG A 151 3.36 2.18 -8.69
N TRP A 152 2.41 1.25 -8.66
CA TRP A 152 1.31 1.27 -7.70
C TRP A 152 1.21 0.02 -6.86
N ALA A 153 0.60 0.21 -5.69
CA ALA A 153 0.05 -0.79 -4.78
C ALA A 153 0.96 -2.00 -4.58
N PRO A 154 2.18 -1.79 -4.02
CA PRO A 154 3.09 -2.89 -3.77
C PRO A 154 2.62 -3.70 -2.56
N GLU A 155 2.53 -5.02 -2.70
CA GLU A 155 2.29 -5.94 -1.59
C GLU A 155 3.35 -7.04 -1.55
N ILE A 156 3.75 -7.45 -0.35
CA ILE A 156 4.78 -8.49 -0.19
C ILE A 156 4.18 -9.70 0.50
N ASP A 157 4.33 -10.83 -0.16
CA ASP A 157 4.03 -12.14 0.35
C ASP A 157 5.31 -12.91 0.75
N VAL A 158 5.21 -13.83 1.72
CA VAL A 158 6.33 -14.65 2.21
C VAL A 158 6.01 -16.12 2.05
N ARG A 159 6.60 -16.77 1.04
CA ARG A 159 6.42 -18.20 0.76
C ARG A 159 7.70 -18.81 0.21
N ASN A 160 7.88 -20.12 0.42
CA ASN A 160 9.01 -20.90 -0.10
C ASN A 160 10.41 -20.31 0.22
N GLY A 161 10.55 -19.63 1.36
CA GLY A 161 11.81 -18.98 1.74
C GLY A 161 12.15 -17.72 0.91
N LEU A 162 11.18 -17.17 0.20
CA LEU A 162 11.29 -15.96 -0.61
C LEU A 162 10.29 -14.89 -0.15
N LEU A 163 10.66 -13.65 -0.38
CA LEU A 163 9.74 -12.52 -0.43
C LEU A 163 9.29 -12.36 -1.87
N THR A 164 7.99 -12.22 -2.08
CA THR A 164 7.39 -12.00 -3.40
C THR A 164 6.65 -10.67 -3.36
N LEU A 165 7.18 -9.67 -4.05
CA LEU A 165 6.51 -8.40 -4.27
C LEU A 165 5.52 -8.59 -5.41
N HIS A 166 4.24 -8.37 -5.16
CA HIS A 166 3.22 -8.13 -6.15
C HIS A 166 3.05 -6.63 -6.31
N TYR A 167 3.01 -6.14 -7.55
CA TYR A 167 2.89 -4.71 -7.80
C TYR A 167 2.24 -4.45 -9.15
N THR A 168 1.88 -3.19 -9.37
CA THR A 168 1.34 -2.73 -10.64
C THR A 168 2.32 -1.77 -11.31
N ALA A 169 2.54 -1.96 -12.61
CA ALA A 169 3.18 -0.92 -13.42
C ALA A 169 2.57 -0.81 -14.82
N ARG A 170 2.63 0.39 -15.42
CA ARG A 170 2.26 0.57 -16.83
C ARG A 170 3.39 0.05 -17.73
N ASP A 171 3.03 -0.75 -18.72
CA ASP A 171 3.97 -1.19 -19.75
C ASP A 171 4.19 -0.10 -20.81
N ARG A 172 5.17 -0.31 -21.70
CA ARG A 172 5.46 0.62 -22.81
C ARG A 172 4.34 0.74 -23.84
N ALA A 173 3.34 -0.16 -23.82
CA ALA A 173 2.14 -0.04 -24.65
C ALA A 173 1.04 0.79 -23.95
N GLY A 174 1.30 1.29 -22.75
CA GLY A 174 0.33 2.09 -21.99
C GLY A 174 -0.64 1.26 -21.16
N ILE A 175 -0.48 -0.06 -21.07
CA ILE A 175 -1.40 -0.95 -20.34
C ILE A 175 -0.92 -1.15 -18.91
N LEU A 176 -1.81 -1.00 -17.92
CA LEU A 176 -1.50 -1.35 -16.54
C LEU A 176 -1.41 -2.86 -16.37
N ARG A 177 -0.29 -3.31 -15.81
CA ARG A 177 0.03 -4.73 -15.64
C ARG A 177 0.28 -5.04 -14.17
N SER A 178 -0.34 -6.14 -13.72
CA SER A 178 0.06 -6.79 -12.47
C SER A 178 1.32 -7.62 -12.72
N ALA A 179 2.32 -7.46 -11.86
CA ALA A 179 3.65 -8.04 -12.01
C ALA A 179 4.17 -8.53 -10.66
N TYR A 180 5.29 -9.25 -10.70
CA TYR A 180 5.93 -9.71 -9.49
C TYR A 180 7.45 -9.73 -9.55
N ALA A 181 8.06 -9.58 -8.38
CA ALA A 181 9.50 -9.68 -8.17
C ALA A 181 9.80 -10.50 -6.91
N THR A 182 10.98 -11.13 -6.85
CA THR A 182 11.36 -11.94 -5.68
C THR A 182 12.70 -11.52 -5.08
N ALA A 183 12.84 -11.70 -3.77
CA ALA A 183 14.09 -11.50 -3.05
C ALA A 183 14.23 -12.47 -1.88
N THR A 184 15.47 -12.71 -1.44
CA THR A 184 15.77 -13.50 -0.24
C THR A 184 15.87 -12.63 1.03
N ALA A 185 15.72 -11.30 0.91
CA ALA A 185 15.72 -10.33 1.99
C ALA A 185 15.06 -9.03 1.51
N ILE A 186 14.29 -8.35 2.37
CA ILE A 186 13.47 -7.21 1.95
C ILE A 186 14.30 -6.02 1.45
N ASP A 187 15.47 -5.83 2.05
CA ASP A 187 16.43 -4.79 1.69
C ASP A 187 17.58 -5.29 0.81
N GLY A 188 17.42 -6.49 0.25
CA GLY A 188 18.36 -7.11 -0.68
C GLY A 188 18.12 -6.71 -2.14
N GLU A 189 18.74 -7.44 -3.06
CA GLU A 189 18.49 -7.31 -4.48
C GLU A 189 17.21 -8.07 -4.86
N TRP A 190 16.37 -7.43 -5.66
CA TRP A 190 15.11 -7.97 -6.14
C TRP A 190 15.24 -8.37 -7.61
N THR A 191 14.74 -9.56 -7.93
CA THR A 191 14.65 -10.07 -9.30
C THR A 191 13.24 -9.82 -9.83
N ASP A 192 13.11 -8.94 -10.81
CA ASP A 192 11.86 -8.75 -11.55
C ASP A 192 11.59 -9.94 -12.47
N HIS A 193 10.37 -10.47 -12.43
CA HIS A 193 9.91 -11.56 -13.31
C HIS A 193 8.99 -11.07 -14.43
N GLY A 194 8.73 -9.76 -14.49
CA GLY A 194 7.82 -9.17 -15.46
C GLY A 194 6.36 -9.28 -15.04
N PHE A 195 5.48 -8.91 -15.96
CA PHE A 195 4.04 -8.96 -15.72
C PHE A 195 3.44 -10.34 -15.94
N LEU A 196 2.33 -10.59 -15.26
CA LEU A 196 1.47 -11.74 -15.48
C LEU A 196 0.54 -11.45 -16.66
N ASP A 197 0.42 -12.39 -17.59
CA ASP A 197 -0.49 -12.26 -18.74
C ASP A 197 -1.93 -12.62 -18.33
N ILE A 198 -2.53 -11.75 -17.51
CA ILE A 198 -3.86 -11.93 -16.90
C ILE A 198 -4.86 -10.84 -17.25
N ASN A 199 -4.46 -9.87 -18.06
CA ASN A 199 -5.36 -8.80 -18.45
C ASN A 199 -6.53 -9.33 -19.29
N VAL A 200 -7.73 -8.88 -18.95
CA VAL A 200 -8.97 -9.24 -19.66
C VAL A 200 -9.24 -8.29 -20.81
N ARG A 201 -10.06 -8.70 -21.77
CA ARG A 201 -10.55 -7.78 -22.81
C ARG A 201 -11.87 -7.16 -22.39
N VAL A 202 -12.14 -5.96 -22.91
CA VAL A 202 -13.36 -5.21 -22.58
C VAL A 202 -14.63 -6.01 -22.82
N LYS A 203 -14.76 -6.72 -23.95
CA LYS A 203 -15.97 -7.49 -24.27
C LYS A 203 -16.17 -8.71 -23.37
N ASP A 204 -15.11 -9.22 -22.74
CA ASP A 204 -15.22 -10.31 -21.77
C ASP A 204 -15.87 -9.82 -20.47
N LEU A 205 -15.62 -8.55 -20.13
CA LEU A 205 -16.16 -7.87 -18.96
C LEU A 205 -17.54 -7.25 -19.22
N ALA A 206 -17.72 -6.66 -20.40
CA ALA A 206 -18.90 -5.93 -20.81
C ALA A 206 -19.30 -6.35 -22.24
N PRO A 207 -20.05 -7.45 -22.40
CA PRO A 207 -20.42 -7.98 -23.71
C PRO A 207 -21.17 -6.98 -24.61
N GLY A 208 -21.85 -5.99 -24.01
CA GLY A 208 -22.54 -4.90 -24.71
C GLY A 208 -21.64 -3.77 -25.20
N TYR A 209 -20.31 -3.84 -25.01
CA TYR A 209 -19.39 -2.83 -25.49
C TYR A 209 -19.35 -2.80 -27.03
N PRO A 210 -19.65 -1.63 -27.67
CA PRO A 210 -19.79 -1.54 -29.13
C PRO A 210 -18.45 -1.66 -29.88
N GLY A 211 -17.32 -1.61 -29.16
CA GLY A 211 -15.99 -1.44 -29.75
C GLY A 211 -15.56 0.04 -29.72
N GLY A 212 -14.25 0.28 -29.77
CA GLY A 212 -13.72 1.65 -29.93
C GLY A 212 -14.03 2.25 -31.31
N PRO A 213 -13.53 3.45 -31.64
CA PRO A 213 -13.69 4.07 -32.96
C PRO A 213 -13.24 3.17 -34.15
N ALA A 214 -12.44 2.14 -33.88
CA ALA A 214 -11.99 1.14 -34.84
C ALA A 214 -12.64 -0.26 -34.68
N GLY A 215 -13.64 -0.43 -33.79
CA GLY A 215 -14.26 -1.72 -33.50
C GLY A 215 -13.42 -2.65 -32.60
N ASP A 216 -12.31 -2.16 -32.07
CA ASP A 216 -11.37 -2.96 -31.28
C ASP A 216 -11.93 -3.40 -29.93
N ASN A 217 -11.49 -4.58 -29.48
CA ASN A 217 -11.73 -5.15 -28.15
C ASN A 217 -10.44 -5.03 -27.31
N PRO A 218 -10.14 -3.84 -26.75
CA PRO A 218 -8.87 -3.58 -26.12
C PRO A 218 -8.73 -4.39 -24.82
N VAL A 219 -7.48 -4.51 -24.39
CA VAL A 219 -7.11 -5.12 -23.12
C VAL A 219 -7.30 -4.07 -22.01
N VAL A 220 -7.89 -4.47 -20.89
CA VAL A 220 -8.11 -3.62 -19.72
C VAL A 220 -6.95 -3.78 -18.74
N GLY A 221 -6.57 -2.72 -18.05
CA GLY A 221 -5.54 -2.75 -17.01
C GLY A 221 -5.87 -3.75 -15.89
N MET A 222 -4.84 -4.31 -15.27
CA MET A 222 -4.95 -5.16 -14.08
C MET A 222 -4.05 -4.60 -12.99
N ILE A 223 -4.62 -4.33 -11.82
CA ILE A 223 -3.92 -3.65 -10.72
C ILE A 223 -4.17 -4.34 -9.37
N ASP A 224 -3.53 -3.81 -8.32
CA ASP A 224 -3.72 -4.18 -6.90
C ASP A 224 -3.57 -5.68 -6.66
N GLY A 225 -2.39 -6.25 -6.95
CA GLY A 225 -2.15 -7.67 -6.72
C GLY A 225 -2.05 -8.01 -5.23
N HIS A 226 -2.96 -8.85 -4.72
CA HIS A 226 -2.97 -9.35 -3.34
C HIS A 226 -2.97 -10.88 -3.30
N VAL A 227 -2.19 -11.49 -2.41
CA VAL A 227 -2.17 -12.95 -2.27
C VAL A 227 -3.03 -13.39 -1.08
N ALA A 228 -4.01 -14.26 -1.37
CA ALA A 228 -4.81 -14.94 -0.37
C ALA A 228 -4.51 -16.45 -0.37
N ALA A 229 -4.65 -17.08 0.79
CA ALA A 229 -4.50 -18.53 0.93
C ALA A 229 -5.59 -19.09 1.84
N THR A 230 -6.01 -20.32 1.53
CA THR A 230 -6.94 -21.11 2.33
C THR A 230 -6.53 -22.58 2.28
N VAL A 231 -7.17 -23.42 3.08
CA VAL A 231 -6.90 -24.87 3.15
C VAL A 231 -8.12 -25.62 2.62
N ASP A 232 -7.91 -26.56 1.70
CA ASP A 232 -8.98 -27.40 1.16
C ASP A 232 -9.41 -28.53 2.11
N ALA A 233 -10.44 -29.29 1.72
CA ALA A 233 -10.98 -30.39 2.51
C ALA A 233 -9.95 -31.51 2.79
N GLU A 234 -8.90 -31.62 1.96
CA GLU A 234 -7.81 -32.57 2.12
C GLU A 234 -6.65 -32.02 2.96
N GLY A 235 -6.76 -30.80 3.49
CA GLY A 235 -5.73 -30.17 4.29
C GLY A 235 -4.60 -29.53 3.47
N ARG A 236 -4.79 -29.34 2.16
CA ARG A 236 -3.78 -28.73 1.28
C ARG A 236 -4.00 -27.23 1.20
N GLU A 237 -2.91 -26.46 1.28
CA GLU A 237 -2.98 -25.02 1.02
C GLU A 237 -3.28 -24.77 -0.47
N ARG A 238 -4.23 -23.87 -0.72
CA ARG A 238 -4.60 -23.35 -2.04
C ARG A 238 -4.33 -21.85 -2.02
N THR A 239 -3.57 -21.38 -3.00
CA THR A 239 -3.09 -19.99 -3.07
C THR A 239 -3.74 -19.28 -4.25
N PHE A 240 -4.17 -18.04 -4.03
CA PHE A 240 -4.91 -17.25 -5.00
C PHE A 240 -4.30 -15.86 -5.09
N LEU A 241 -4.08 -15.41 -6.33
CA LEU A 241 -3.77 -14.04 -6.64
C LEU A 241 -5.09 -13.32 -6.91
N LEU A 242 -5.38 -12.30 -6.10
CA LEU A 242 -6.49 -11.40 -6.29
C LEU A 242 -6.00 -10.17 -7.03
N THR A 243 -6.71 -9.77 -8.09
CA THR A 243 -6.35 -8.59 -8.89
C THR A 243 -7.60 -7.84 -9.33
N LYS A 244 -7.53 -6.52 -9.36
CA LYS A 244 -8.62 -5.66 -9.82
C LYS A 244 -8.50 -5.38 -11.32
N VAL A 245 -9.61 -5.54 -12.04
CA VAL A 245 -9.73 -5.06 -13.42
C VAL A 245 -9.94 -3.55 -13.41
N ASP A 246 -9.03 -2.80 -14.02
CA ASP A 246 -9.03 -1.34 -14.02
C ASP A 246 -9.94 -0.75 -15.12
N GLY A 247 -11.25 -0.92 -14.94
CA GLY A 247 -12.29 -0.32 -15.78
C GLY A 247 -12.58 1.15 -15.49
N ASN A 248 -11.82 1.82 -14.61
CA ASN A 248 -12.15 3.12 -14.02
C ASN A 248 -12.53 4.19 -15.05
N GLY A 249 -11.74 4.31 -16.12
CA GLY A 249 -11.94 5.29 -17.20
C GLY A 249 -12.82 4.81 -18.35
N LEU A 250 -13.25 3.55 -18.35
CA LEU A 250 -13.94 2.96 -19.49
C LEU A 250 -15.44 3.23 -19.44
N GLN A 251 -15.90 4.11 -20.32
CA GLN A 251 -17.30 4.48 -20.49
C GLN A 251 -17.68 4.47 -21.97
N TRP A 252 -18.94 4.13 -22.28
CA TRP A 252 -19.45 4.19 -23.64
C TRP A 252 -20.92 4.59 -23.66
N THR A 253 -21.38 5.10 -24.80
CA THR A 253 -22.81 5.30 -25.06
C THR A 253 -23.28 4.16 -25.95
N ASP A 254 -24.33 3.45 -25.55
CA ASP A 254 -24.98 2.45 -26.39
C ASP A 254 -25.51 3.12 -27.66
N PRO A 255 -25.12 2.66 -28.86
CA PRO A 255 -25.49 3.31 -30.11
C PRO A 255 -26.99 3.17 -30.47
N VAL A 256 -27.69 2.22 -29.86
CA VAL A 256 -29.12 1.94 -30.08
C VAL A 256 -29.97 2.64 -29.02
N THR A 257 -29.63 2.49 -27.74
CA THR A 257 -30.46 3.00 -26.64
C THR A 257 -30.06 4.41 -26.20
N HIS A 258 -28.89 4.90 -26.62
CA HIS A 258 -28.26 6.14 -26.16
C HIS A 258 -27.99 6.18 -24.65
N GLN A 259 -28.05 5.04 -23.96
CA GLN A 259 -27.70 4.95 -22.55
C GLN A 259 -26.18 5.02 -22.38
N ARG A 260 -25.74 5.75 -21.34
CA ARG A 260 -24.33 5.76 -20.94
C ARG A 260 -24.06 4.59 -20.01
N HIS A 261 -22.99 3.87 -20.29
CA HIS A 261 -22.50 2.76 -19.50
C HIS A 261 -21.10 3.06 -18.99
N LYS A 262 -20.80 2.55 -17.80
CA LYS A 262 -19.46 2.50 -17.22
C LYS A 262 -19.08 1.02 -17.07
N ALA A 263 -17.85 0.67 -17.39
CA ALA A 263 -17.38 -0.68 -17.18
C ALA A 263 -17.32 -1.00 -15.67
N PRO A 264 -17.65 -2.24 -15.27
CA PRO A 264 -17.43 -2.67 -13.90
C PRO A 264 -15.92 -2.79 -13.60
N THR A 265 -15.57 -2.90 -12.33
CA THR A 265 -14.20 -2.99 -11.81
C THR A 265 -14.06 -4.22 -10.91
N PRO A 266 -14.30 -5.43 -11.44
CA PRO A 266 -14.31 -6.63 -10.59
C PRO A 266 -12.93 -6.94 -10.03
N ILE A 267 -12.95 -7.56 -8.84
CA ILE A 267 -11.82 -8.29 -8.28
C ILE A 267 -11.90 -9.71 -8.85
N LEU A 268 -10.84 -10.14 -9.51
CA LEU A 268 -10.68 -11.50 -9.98
C LEU A 268 -9.85 -12.31 -8.99
N SER A 269 -10.16 -13.59 -8.85
CA SER A 269 -9.32 -14.57 -8.16
C SER A 269 -8.68 -15.50 -9.20
N HIS A 270 -7.37 -15.70 -9.11
CA HIS A 270 -6.63 -16.64 -9.94
C HIS A 270 -5.82 -17.56 -9.05
N GLU A 271 -6.17 -18.84 -9.03
CA GLU A 271 -5.35 -19.82 -8.32
C GLU A 271 -3.95 -19.90 -8.95
N PHE A 272 -2.91 -20.02 -8.13
CA PHE A 272 -1.56 -20.16 -8.63
C PHE A 272 -0.72 -21.09 -7.76
N ARG A 273 0.39 -21.56 -8.32
CA ARG A 273 1.48 -22.21 -7.62
C ARG A 273 2.73 -21.36 -7.74
N GLN A 274 3.41 -21.15 -6.63
CA GLN A 274 4.78 -20.62 -6.66
C GLN A 274 5.80 -21.77 -6.62
N HIS A 275 6.72 -21.77 -7.57
CA HIS A 275 7.86 -22.69 -7.63
C HIS A 275 8.96 -22.24 -6.65
N ALA A 276 9.88 -23.14 -6.30
CA ALA A 276 10.95 -22.84 -5.34
C ALA A 276 11.93 -21.75 -5.81
N ASP A 277 12.01 -21.52 -7.12
CA ASP A 277 12.78 -20.43 -7.75
C ASP A 277 12.02 -19.08 -7.76
N GLY A 278 10.81 -19.05 -7.19
CA GLY A 278 9.97 -17.87 -7.10
C GLY A 278 8.98 -17.69 -8.26
N ARG A 279 9.11 -18.47 -9.34
CA ARG A 279 8.24 -18.36 -10.52
C ARG A 279 6.78 -18.68 -10.15
N ILE A 280 5.86 -17.85 -10.64
CA ILE A 280 4.41 -18.05 -10.51
C ILE A 280 3.87 -18.81 -11.72
N GLU A 281 3.16 -19.91 -11.46
CA GLU A 281 2.39 -20.69 -12.43
C GLU A 281 0.91 -20.52 -12.12
N LEU A 282 0.17 -19.91 -13.05
CA LEU A 282 -1.27 -19.72 -12.92
C LEU A 282 -2.02 -21.02 -13.22
N LEU A 283 -2.96 -21.37 -12.35
CA LEU A 283 -3.71 -22.62 -12.39
C LEU A 283 -5.13 -22.36 -12.90
N GLY A 284 -5.36 -22.62 -14.19
CA GLY A 284 -6.67 -22.52 -14.81
C GLY A 284 -7.03 -21.10 -15.26
N GLN A 285 -8.31 -20.76 -15.18
CA GLN A 285 -8.84 -19.45 -15.55
C GLN A 285 -9.18 -18.64 -14.29
N ALA A 286 -8.97 -17.34 -14.35
CA ALA A 286 -9.42 -16.42 -13.32
C ALA A 286 -10.96 -16.42 -13.21
N LYS A 287 -11.47 -16.25 -11.99
CA LYS A 287 -12.90 -16.14 -11.70
C LYS A 287 -13.20 -14.76 -11.16
N VAL A 288 -14.38 -14.21 -11.47
CA VAL A 288 -14.86 -12.99 -10.80
C VAL A 288 -15.18 -13.35 -9.35
N LEU A 289 -14.44 -12.77 -8.41
CA LEU A 289 -14.67 -12.96 -6.99
C LEU A 289 -15.70 -11.97 -6.46
N HIS A 290 -15.55 -10.69 -6.81
CA HIS A 290 -16.45 -9.62 -6.41
C HIS A 290 -16.55 -8.55 -7.50
N THR A 291 -17.65 -7.82 -7.56
CA THR A 291 -17.83 -6.71 -8.50
C THR A 291 -18.57 -5.54 -7.87
N ASN A 292 -18.30 -4.33 -8.38
CA ASN A 292 -18.96 -3.13 -7.88
C ASN A 292 -20.48 -3.18 -8.08
N GLY A 293 -21.23 -2.75 -7.06
CA GLY A 293 -22.69 -2.63 -7.07
C GLY A 293 -23.16 -1.17 -7.02
N PRO A 294 -24.47 -0.92 -6.91
CA PRO A 294 -25.06 0.42 -6.91
C PRO A 294 -24.51 1.36 -5.82
N HIS A 295 -24.09 0.82 -4.67
CA HIS A 295 -23.58 1.59 -3.54
C HIS A 295 -22.05 1.72 -3.50
N HIS A 296 -21.34 1.34 -4.57
CA HIS A 296 -19.87 1.45 -4.69
C HIS A 296 -19.41 2.64 -5.54
N ASP A 297 -20.32 3.51 -5.97
CA ASP A 297 -20.04 4.65 -6.88
C ASP A 297 -19.27 4.23 -8.14
N GLY A 298 -19.54 3.00 -8.59
CA GLY A 298 -19.00 2.43 -9.81
C GLY A 298 -17.51 2.04 -9.76
N LEU A 299 -16.93 1.83 -8.57
CA LEU A 299 -15.53 1.40 -8.41
C LEU A 299 -15.38 0.51 -7.17
N ILE A 300 -14.68 -0.62 -7.29
CA ILE A 300 -14.06 -1.32 -6.16
C ILE A 300 -12.58 -1.63 -6.46
N GLU A 301 -11.70 -1.59 -5.47
CA GLU A 301 -10.26 -1.87 -5.58
C GLU A 301 -9.59 -2.07 -4.21
N GLY A 302 -8.25 -2.19 -4.16
CA GLY A 302 -7.48 -2.23 -2.91
C GLY A 302 -7.85 -3.38 -1.97
N GLN A 303 -8.01 -4.58 -2.53
CA GLN A 303 -8.46 -5.74 -1.76
C GLN A 303 -7.38 -6.33 -0.83
N PHE A 304 -7.81 -6.81 0.32
CA PHE A 304 -6.99 -7.49 1.32
C PHE A 304 -7.78 -8.62 1.97
N VAL A 305 -7.16 -9.78 2.22
CA VAL A 305 -7.80 -10.93 2.86
C VAL A 305 -7.23 -11.20 4.24
N LEU A 306 -8.13 -11.40 5.21
CA LEU A 306 -7.80 -11.79 6.58
C LEU A 306 -8.49 -13.10 6.96
N ASN A 307 -7.80 -13.95 7.72
CA ASN A 307 -8.39 -15.14 8.33
C ASN A 307 -8.50 -14.92 9.84
N GLU A 308 -9.71 -14.90 10.39
CA GLU A 308 -9.94 -14.72 11.83
C GLU A 308 -11.23 -15.42 12.26
N ASN A 309 -11.24 -15.99 13.47
CA ASN A 309 -12.37 -16.78 14.00
C ASN A 309 -12.86 -17.92 13.07
N GLY A 310 -11.94 -18.54 12.32
CA GLY A 310 -12.27 -19.63 11.38
C GLY A 310 -12.95 -19.17 10.09
N GLN A 311 -12.98 -17.86 9.81
CA GLN A 311 -13.62 -17.27 8.63
C GLN A 311 -12.62 -16.39 7.87
N SER A 312 -12.60 -16.50 6.55
CA SER A 312 -11.92 -15.53 5.69
C SER A 312 -12.79 -14.31 5.48
N HIS A 313 -12.17 -13.13 5.46
CA HIS A 313 -12.80 -11.84 5.24
C HIS A 313 -12.12 -11.15 4.06
N LEU A 314 -12.92 -10.64 3.13
CA LEU A 314 -12.48 -9.73 2.08
C LEU A 314 -12.69 -8.30 2.57
N ILE A 315 -11.62 -7.54 2.67
CA ILE A 315 -11.62 -6.10 2.89
C ILE A 315 -11.26 -5.46 1.56
N TYR A 316 -11.95 -4.40 1.17
CA TYR A 316 -11.67 -3.70 -0.08
C TYR A 316 -12.20 -2.27 -0.01
N SER A 317 -11.81 -1.42 -0.95
CA SER A 317 -12.26 -0.03 -1.03
C SER A 317 -13.16 0.22 -2.22
N ALA A 318 -14.01 1.24 -2.11
CA ALA A 318 -14.94 1.66 -3.15
C ALA A 318 -15.02 3.19 -3.25
N GLY A 319 -15.51 3.69 -4.38
CA GLY A 319 -15.57 5.13 -4.69
C GLY A 319 -14.30 5.67 -5.34
N PHE A 320 -14.27 6.96 -5.64
CA PHE A 320 -13.11 7.59 -6.28
C PHE A 320 -11.99 7.84 -5.25
N PHE A 321 -10.81 7.25 -5.47
CA PHE A 321 -9.65 7.38 -4.55
C PHE A 321 -9.21 8.82 -4.29
N GLY A 322 -9.53 9.75 -5.18
CA GLY A 322 -9.01 11.12 -5.17
C GLY A 322 -9.81 12.11 -4.32
N ASN A 323 -10.85 11.69 -3.60
CA ASN A 323 -11.70 12.57 -2.81
C ASN A 323 -12.32 11.87 -1.58
N SER A 324 -13.28 12.55 -0.92
CA SER A 324 -13.98 12.06 0.26
C SER A 324 -14.96 10.90 0.03
N GLU A 325 -15.23 10.51 -1.21
CA GLU A 325 -16.17 9.43 -1.54
C GLU A 325 -15.53 8.05 -1.32
N TYR A 326 -14.20 7.99 -1.29
CA TYR A 326 -13.45 6.76 -1.04
C TYR A 326 -13.72 6.22 0.37
N ARG A 327 -13.96 4.92 0.45
CA ARG A 327 -14.39 4.24 1.68
C ARG A 327 -14.02 2.77 1.63
N THR A 328 -14.00 2.12 2.78
CA THR A 328 -13.58 0.73 2.93
C THR A 328 -14.70 -0.14 3.46
N TYR A 329 -14.87 -1.30 2.86
CA TYR A 329 -15.85 -2.32 3.19
C TYR A 329 -15.16 -3.58 3.71
N ILE A 330 -15.93 -4.40 4.41
CA ILE A 330 -15.54 -5.75 4.81
C ILE A 330 -16.70 -6.71 4.52
N ALA A 331 -16.38 -7.90 4.01
CA ALA A 331 -17.31 -8.95 3.70
C ALA A 331 -16.75 -10.31 4.14
N ARG A 332 -17.61 -11.30 4.35
CA ARG A 332 -17.19 -12.70 4.51
C ARG A 332 -16.82 -13.26 3.15
N LEU A 333 -15.78 -14.08 3.13
CA LEU A 333 -15.20 -14.67 1.94
C LEU A 333 -15.14 -16.19 2.11
N ASP A 334 -15.64 -16.92 1.11
CA ASP A 334 -15.24 -18.30 0.86
C ASP A 334 -14.42 -18.32 -0.43
N LEU A 335 -13.12 -18.54 -0.28
CA LEU A 335 -12.17 -18.49 -1.39
C LEU A 335 -12.21 -19.76 -2.25
N LEU A 336 -12.60 -20.91 -1.70
CA LEU A 336 -12.71 -22.17 -2.45
C LEU A 336 -13.97 -22.17 -3.31
N GLU A 337 -15.09 -21.72 -2.72
CA GLU A 337 -16.36 -21.56 -3.43
C GLU A 337 -16.40 -20.27 -4.27
N ASN A 338 -15.42 -19.38 -4.11
CA ASN A 338 -15.32 -18.08 -4.79
C ASN A 338 -16.60 -17.24 -4.58
N THR A 339 -17.00 -17.08 -3.31
CA THR A 339 -18.20 -16.32 -2.91
C THR A 339 -17.88 -15.24 -1.88
N VAL A 340 -18.57 -14.10 -2.01
CA VAL A 340 -18.51 -12.96 -1.09
C VAL A 340 -19.90 -12.69 -0.54
N MET A 341 -20.01 -12.54 0.79
CA MET A 341 -21.28 -12.46 1.51
C MET A 341 -21.20 -11.45 2.66
N ASP A 342 -22.36 -11.04 3.20
CA ASP A 342 -22.46 -10.24 4.42
C ASP A 342 -21.60 -8.96 4.40
N GLU A 343 -21.57 -8.29 3.25
CA GLU A 343 -20.84 -7.05 3.06
C GLU A 343 -21.38 -5.91 3.93
N ARG A 344 -20.46 -5.10 4.47
CA ARG A 344 -20.77 -3.90 5.26
C ARG A 344 -19.68 -2.85 5.12
N LEU A 345 -20.07 -1.60 5.35
CA LEU A 345 -19.14 -0.49 5.48
C LEU A 345 -18.28 -0.68 6.75
N LEU A 346 -16.96 -0.57 6.60
CA LEU A 346 -16.00 -0.60 7.71
C LEU A 346 -15.60 0.81 8.14
N ILE A 347 -15.26 1.68 7.18
CA ILE A 347 -14.87 3.07 7.44
C ILE A 347 -15.17 3.96 6.23
N ASP A 348 -15.63 5.19 6.47
CA ASP A 348 -15.80 6.25 5.48
C ASP A 348 -15.35 7.61 6.02
N SER A 349 -15.51 8.67 5.23
CA SER A 349 -15.17 10.04 5.61
C SER A 349 -15.99 10.63 6.77
N GLN A 350 -17.10 9.98 7.15
CA GLN A 350 -17.93 10.40 8.29
C GLN A 350 -17.55 9.68 9.59
N SER A 351 -16.66 8.69 9.51
CA SER A 351 -16.16 7.92 10.63
C SER A 351 -15.59 8.81 11.75
N PRO A 352 -16.06 8.66 13.00
CA PRO A 352 -15.45 9.32 14.16
C PRO A 352 -13.97 8.97 14.34
N ALA A 353 -13.52 7.81 13.87
CA ALA A 353 -12.12 7.40 13.92
C ALA A 353 -11.18 8.34 13.14
N LEU A 354 -11.72 9.12 12.20
CA LEU A 354 -10.95 10.10 11.42
C LEU A 354 -10.92 11.50 12.06
N GLY A 355 -11.70 11.73 13.12
CA GLY A 355 -11.74 12.99 13.86
C GLY A 355 -12.13 14.22 13.03
N GLY A 356 -12.73 14.04 11.85
CA GLY A 356 -13.03 15.10 10.89
C GLY A 356 -11.79 15.75 10.22
N GLN A 357 -10.58 15.26 10.53
CA GLN A 357 -9.33 15.77 9.94
C GLN A 357 -9.00 15.09 8.62
N TRP A 358 -9.47 13.87 8.45
CA TRP A 358 -9.18 13.00 7.32
C TRP A 358 -10.46 12.65 6.56
N ASN A 359 -10.33 12.41 5.25
CA ASN A 359 -11.40 11.90 4.41
C ASN A 359 -10.82 10.89 3.40
N GLY A 360 -11.71 10.17 2.71
CA GLY A 360 -11.34 9.19 1.70
C GLY A 360 -10.52 7.99 2.22
N PRO A 361 -10.90 7.33 3.33
CA PRO A 361 -10.12 6.22 3.87
C PRO A 361 -10.19 4.97 2.99
N GLY A 362 -9.05 4.52 2.47
CA GLY A 362 -9.01 3.23 1.78
C GLY A 362 -7.65 2.71 1.35
N HIS A 363 -7.73 1.69 0.50
CA HIS A 363 -6.62 0.79 0.13
C HIS A 363 -5.91 0.23 1.38
N PRO A 364 -6.61 -0.59 2.19
CA PRO A 364 -6.09 -0.99 3.49
C PRO A 364 -5.10 -2.16 3.39
N SER A 365 -4.12 -2.16 4.29
CA SER A 365 -3.33 -3.32 4.66
C SER A 365 -3.39 -3.57 6.16
N PHE A 366 -3.09 -4.80 6.59
CA PHE A 366 -3.29 -5.21 7.98
C PHE A 366 -2.09 -5.95 8.56
N VAL A 367 -1.80 -5.67 9.83
CA VAL A 367 -0.84 -6.42 10.63
C VAL A 367 -1.51 -6.90 11.90
N LYS A 368 -1.42 -8.21 12.16
CA LYS A 368 -1.90 -8.80 13.40
C LYS A 368 -1.08 -8.27 14.59
N LEU A 369 -1.77 -7.78 15.62
CA LEU A 369 -1.19 -7.31 16.88
C LEU A 369 -1.41 -8.30 18.02
N GLY A 370 -2.48 -9.08 17.95
CA GLY A 370 -2.89 -10.04 18.96
C GLY A 370 -4.04 -10.89 18.45
N GLU A 371 -4.58 -11.76 19.31
CA GLU A 371 -5.72 -12.61 18.95
C GLU A 371 -6.95 -11.74 18.63
N GLY A 372 -7.44 -11.82 17.39
CA GLY A 372 -8.57 -11.01 16.93
C GLY A 372 -8.31 -9.50 16.90
N LEU A 373 -7.06 -9.03 16.97
CA LEU A 373 -6.73 -7.60 16.94
C LEU A 373 -5.69 -7.29 15.85
N TYR A 374 -6.00 -6.29 15.04
CA TYR A 374 -5.18 -5.88 13.91
C TYR A 374 -4.94 -4.36 13.92
N ALA A 375 -3.72 -3.96 13.56
CA ALA A 375 -3.48 -2.63 13.03
C ALA A 375 -3.91 -2.61 11.57
N MET A 376 -4.77 -1.66 11.21
CA MET A 376 -5.18 -1.37 9.85
C MET A 376 -4.45 -0.11 9.39
N TYR A 377 -3.72 -0.23 8.28
CA TYR A 377 -3.02 0.87 7.64
C TYR A 377 -3.77 1.22 6.36
N LEU A 378 -4.07 2.50 6.16
CA LEU A 378 -4.85 2.95 5.01
C LEU A 378 -4.38 4.34 4.61
N HIS A 379 -4.64 4.73 3.37
CA HIS A 379 -4.42 6.10 2.96
C HIS A 379 -5.66 6.96 3.22
N VAL A 380 -5.42 8.25 3.45
CA VAL A 380 -6.44 9.30 3.60
C VAL A 380 -5.98 10.59 2.93
N TRP A 381 -6.94 11.44 2.62
CA TRP A 381 -6.71 12.85 2.29
C TRP A 381 -6.91 13.72 3.51
N ARG A 382 -6.17 14.83 3.59
CA ARG A 382 -6.51 15.87 4.55
C ARG A 382 -7.84 16.49 4.16
N ASN A 383 -8.71 16.73 5.14
CA ASN A 383 -10.03 17.26 4.86
C ASN A 383 -9.93 18.61 4.09
N GLY A 384 -10.69 18.72 3.00
CA GLY A 384 -10.63 19.85 2.07
C GLY A 384 -9.59 19.76 0.94
N THR A 385 -8.80 18.69 0.88
CA THR A 385 -7.88 18.40 -0.23
C THR A 385 -8.41 17.29 -1.13
N GLU A 386 -8.05 17.31 -2.41
CA GLU A 386 -8.45 16.30 -3.41
C GLU A 386 -7.42 16.20 -4.55
N TYR A 387 -7.36 15.03 -5.20
CA TYR A 387 -6.38 14.73 -6.24
C TYR A 387 -6.40 15.70 -7.42
N SER A 388 -7.59 16.05 -7.91
CA SER A 388 -7.78 16.93 -9.07
C SER A 388 -7.25 18.35 -8.86
N LYS A 389 -7.12 18.81 -7.60
CA LYS A 389 -6.67 20.15 -7.25
C LYS A 389 -5.25 20.16 -6.71
N ASP A 390 -4.91 19.20 -5.86
CA ASP A 390 -3.69 19.21 -5.04
C ASP A 390 -2.63 18.21 -5.52
N GLY A 391 -2.94 17.41 -6.55
CA GLY A 391 -2.16 16.23 -6.92
C GLY A 391 -2.22 15.15 -5.83
N ASP A 392 -1.39 14.11 -5.94
CA ASP A 392 -1.37 13.04 -4.95
C ASP A 392 -0.74 13.48 -3.62
N GLN A 393 -1.57 13.82 -2.64
CA GLN A 393 -1.17 14.24 -1.29
C GLN A 393 -1.62 13.27 -0.19
N ARG A 394 -2.06 12.05 -0.59
CA ARG A 394 -2.55 11.03 0.32
C ARG A 394 -1.52 10.74 1.43
N LYS A 395 -1.99 10.64 2.67
CA LYS A 395 -1.19 10.26 3.85
C LYS A 395 -1.59 8.87 4.28
N ALA A 396 -0.62 8.09 4.77
CA ALA A 396 -0.92 6.84 5.46
C ALA A 396 -1.19 7.13 6.94
N ILE A 397 -2.23 6.51 7.49
CA ILE A 397 -2.56 6.51 8.91
C ILE A 397 -2.73 5.07 9.42
N GLN A 398 -2.81 4.91 10.74
CA GLN A 398 -3.13 3.64 11.39
C GLN A 398 -4.42 3.78 12.21
N CYS A 399 -5.31 2.80 12.05
CA CYS A 399 -6.46 2.54 12.94
C CYS A 399 -6.37 1.10 13.47
N HIS A 400 -7.29 0.70 14.34
CA HIS A 400 -7.35 -0.67 14.85
C HIS A 400 -8.69 -1.33 14.54
N VAL A 401 -8.63 -2.58 14.10
CA VAL A 401 -9.82 -3.43 13.86
C VAL A 401 -9.76 -4.63 14.78
N ALA A 402 -10.87 -4.89 15.47
CA ALA A 402 -11.00 -6.01 16.39
C ALA A 402 -12.14 -6.94 15.96
N PHE A 403 -11.89 -8.24 16.04
CA PHE A 403 -12.81 -9.36 15.79
C PHE A 403 -13.26 -10.04 17.09
N ARG A 404 -12.90 -9.43 18.24
CA ARG A 404 -13.21 -9.90 19.59
C ARG A 404 -13.60 -8.73 20.48
N ASP A 405 -14.46 -8.98 21.45
CA ASP A 405 -14.82 -7.99 22.47
C ASP A 405 -13.75 -7.87 23.58
N LEU A 406 -14.02 -7.03 24.59
CA LEU A 406 -13.11 -6.82 25.73
C LEU A 406 -12.97 -8.05 26.63
N GLU A 407 -13.87 -9.01 26.50
CA GLU A 407 -13.84 -10.31 27.18
C GLU A 407 -13.13 -11.39 26.32
N GLY A 408 -12.67 -11.05 25.12
CA GLY A 408 -11.98 -11.95 24.20
C GLY A 408 -12.91 -12.87 23.40
N ARG A 409 -14.23 -12.67 23.46
CA ARG A 409 -15.20 -13.49 22.72
C ARG A 409 -15.24 -13.05 21.26
N PRO A 410 -15.28 -13.99 20.30
CA PRO A 410 -15.51 -13.67 18.89
C PRO A 410 -16.73 -12.77 18.71
N CYS A 411 -16.59 -11.73 17.89
CA CYS A 411 -17.69 -10.88 17.51
C CYS A 411 -17.53 -10.40 16.07
N GLU A 412 -18.55 -9.72 15.58
CA GLU A 412 -18.46 -9.01 14.32
C GLU A 412 -17.34 -7.95 14.36
N PRO A 413 -16.50 -7.82 13.32
CA PRO A 413 -15.41 -6.86 13.27
C PRO A 413 -15.90 -5.42 13.41
N PHE A 414 -15.12 -4.63 14.12
CA PHE A 414 -15.40 -3.20 14.34
C PHE A 414 -14.09 -2.40 14.43
N LEU A 415 -14.19 -1.10 14.09
CA LEU A 415 -13.15 -0.13 14.38
C LEU A 415 -13.10 0.18 15.88
N VAL A 416 -11.95 -0.05 16.49
CA VAL A 416 -11.74 0.17 17.93
C VAL A 416 -11.94 1.65 18.27
N GLU A 417 -11.40 2.54 17.44
CA GLU A 417 -11.52 3.99 17.60
C GLU A 417 -12.98 4.43 17.64
N GLU A 418 -13.84 3.95 16.74
CA GLU A 418 -15.27 4.32 16.73
C GLU A 418 -16.03 3.78 17.93
N ARG A 419 -15.75 2.53 18.32
CA ARG A 419 -16.50 1.86 19.38
C ARG A 419 -16.24 2.46 20.76
N PHE A 420 -15.04 2.99 20.98
CA PHE A 420 -14.57 3.42 22.31
C PHE A 420 -14.25 4.91 22.42
N SER A 421 -14.44 5.74 21.38
CA SER A 421 -14.20 7.19 21.41
C SER A 421 -15.23 8.04 22.18
N ARG A 422 -15.95 7.47 23.16
CA ARG A 422 -16.99 8.20 23.91
C ARG A 422 -16.43 9.17 24.96
#